data_AF-A0A4Q3SU69-F1
#
_entry.id   AF-A0A4Q3SU69-F1
#
_cell.length_a   1.000
_cell.length_b   1.000
_cell.length_c   1.000
_cell.angle_alpha   90.00
_cell.angle_beta   90.00
_cell.angle_gamma   90.00
#
_symmetry.space_group_name_H-M   'P 1'
#
loop_
_entity.id
_entity.type
_entity.pdbx_description
1 polymer ?
#
loop_
_entity_poly.entity_id
_entity_poly.type
_entity_poly.pdbx_seq_one_letter_code
_entity_poly.pdbx_strand_id
1 'polypeptide(L)'
;MQPIPESELIINSRGAIYHLDLRPEELADTVITVGDPERVQLVSRFFDTIETTAAHREFVSATGYLGKKRVTVISTGIGTDNID
;
A
#
# COMPACT_ATOMS: atom_id res chain seq x y z
N MET A 1 -12.54 12.95 -15.56
CA MET A 1 -12.67 12.95 -14.09
C MET A 1 -12.44 14.37 -13.60
N GLN A 2 -13.22 14.85 -12.63
CA GLN A 2 -12.90 16.09 -11.94
C GLN A 2 -11.70 15.83 -11.01
N PRO A 3 -10.73 16.76 -10.90
CA PRO A 3 -9.61 16.61 -9.98
C PRO A 3 -10.12 16.64 -8.52
N ILE A 4 -9.57 15.77 -7.68
CA ILE A 4 -9.86 15.78 -6.24
C ILE A 4 -9.16 17.01 -5.63
N PRO A 5 -9.85 17.84 -4.82
CA PRO A 5 -9.23 19.01 -4.21
C PRO A 5 -8.02 18.63 -3.34
N GLU A 6 -7.02 19.51 -3.26
CA GLU A 6 -5.81 19.30 -2.44
C GLU A 6 -6.14 19.10 -0.94
N SER A 7 -7.23 19.70 -0.47
CA SER A 7 -7.73 19.51 0.90
C SER A 7 -8.32 18.12 1.16
N GLU A 8 -8.73 17.41 0.11
CA GLU A 8 -9.39 16.10 0.17
C GLU A 8 -8.41 14.97 -0.16
N LEU A 9 -7.38 15.24 -0.97
CA LEU A 9 -6.33 14.28 -1.33
C LEU A 9 -4.94 14.87 -1.06
N ILE A 10 -4.49 14.71 0.18
CA ILE A 10 -3.19 15.23 0.62
C ILE A 10 -2.07 14.35 0.06
N ILE A 11 -1.29 14.91 -0.86
CA ILE A 11 -0.12 14.26 -1.45
C ILE A 11 1.18 14.93 -0.96
N ASN A 12 2.23 14.12 -0.82
CA ASN A 12 3.56 14.64 -0.47
C ASN A 12 4.32 15.11 -1.73
N SER A 13 5.54 15.63 -1.54
CA SER A 13 6.39 16.12 -2.64
C SER A 13 6.79 15.06 -3.66
N ARG A 14 6.62 13.77 -3.33
CA ARG A 14 6.84 12.61 -4.20
C ARG A 14 5.62 12.32 -5.09
N GLY A 15 4.49 12.99 -4.86
CA GLY A 15 3.21 12.68 -5.47
C GLY A 15 2.54 11.43 -4.87
N ALA A 16 2.97 10.99 -3.68
CA ALA A 16 2.42 9.86 -2.97
C ALA A 16 1.36 10.29 -1.95
N ILE A 17 0.38 9.42 -1.69
CA ILE A 17 -0.67 9.71 -0.70
C ILE A 17 -0.07 9.79 0.71
N TYR A 18 -0.47 10.80 1.48
CA TYR A 18 0.19 11.18 2.72
C TYR A 18 0.38 10.02 3.73
N HIS A 19 -0.68 9.26 4.05
CA HIS A 19 -0.61 8.24 5.11
C HIS A 19 0.15 6.97 4.70
N LEU A 20 0.03 6.56 3.43
CA LEU A 20 0.62 5.30 2.96
C LEU A 20 1.98 5.48 2.29
N ASP A 21 2.33 6.71 1.90
CA ASP A 21 3.50 7.07 1.09
C ASP A 21 3.62 6.25 -0.22
N LEU A 22 2.46 5.90 -0.80
CA LEU A 22 2.36 5.16 -2.06
C LEU A 22 1.93 6.05 -3.22
N ARG A 23 2.60 5.85 -4.36
CA ARG A 23 2.21 6.42 -5.66
C ARG A 23 1.32 5.44 -6.43
N PRO A 24 0.48 5.91 -7.38
CA PRO A 24 -0.42 5.05 -8.14
C PRO A 24 0.27 3.86 -8.82
N GLU A 25 1.47 4.06 -9.37
CA GLU A 25 2.25 3.01 -10.03
C GLU A 25 2.83 1.97 -9.06
N GLU A 26 2.93 2.28 -7.78
CA GLU A 26 3.46 1.40 -6.73
C GLU A 26 2.39 0.49 -6.12
N LEU A 27 1.10 0.73 -6.44
CA LEU A 27 -0.05 -0.03 -5.95
C LEU A 27 -0.60 -0.95 -7.05
N ALA A 28 -0.95 -2.18 -6.69
CA ALA A 28 -1.65 -3.10 -7.58
C ALA A 28 -3.17 -3.00 -7.41
N ASP A 29 -3.92 -3.34 -8.47
CA ASP A 29 -5.40 -3.36 -8.42
C ASP A 29 -5.95 -4.40 -7.42
N THR A 30 -5.19 -5.45 -7.13
CA THR A 30 -5.54 -6.43 -6.10
C THR A 30 -4.73 -6.17 -4.84
N VAL A 31 -5.43 -5.81 -3.77
CA VAL A 31 -4.83 -5.48 -2.46
C VAL A 31 -5.26 -6.48 -1.40
N ILE A 32 -4.31 -6.96 -0.61
CA ILE A 32 -4.51 -7.75 0.61
C ILE A 32 -4.22 -6.84 1.80
N THR A 33 -5.19 -6.66 2.68
CA THR A 33 -5.01 -5.88 3.91
C THR A 33 -4.68 -6.82 5.08
N VAL A 34 -3.71 -6.44 5.90
CA VAL A 34 -3.38 -7.11 7.16
C VAL A 34 -3.35 -6.09 8.29
N GLY A 35 -3.65 -6.48 9.53
CA GLY A 35 -3.54 -5.52 10.65
C GLY A 35 -2.07 -5.19 10.99
N ASP A 36 -1.28 -6.24 11.23
CA ASP A 36 0.09 -6.13 11.74
C ASP A 36 1.12 -5.86 10.61
N PRO A 37 1.99 -4.83 10.71
CA PRO A 37 3.09 -4.57 9.79
C PRO A 37 3.99 -5.79 9.50
N GLU A 38 4.28 -6.61 10.51
CA GLU A 38 5.16 -7.77 10.31
C GLU A 38 4.50 -8.84 9.40
N ARG A 39 3.17 -8.86 9.35
CA ARG A 39 2.43 -9.80 8.50
C ARG A 39 2.58 -9.49 7.01
N VAL A 40 2.98 -8.28 6.65
CA VAL A 40 3.30 -7.91 5.26
C VAL A 40 4.43 -8.78 4.74
N GLN A 41 5.51 -8.95 5.51
CA GLN A 41 6.64 -9.80 5.13
C GLN A 41 6.25 -11.29 5.08
N LEU A 42 5.39 -11.74 5.99
CA LEU A 42 4.90 -13.11 6.00
C LEU A 42 4.04 -13.46 4.79
N VAL A 43 3.31 -12.49 4.24
CA VAL A 43 2.52 -12.65 3.01
C VAL A 43 3.40 -12.49 1.78
N SER A 44 4.23 -11.45 1.72
CA SER A 44 5.03 -11.13 0.53
C SER A 44 6.09 -12.18 0.21
N ARG A 45 6.51 -13.02 1.18
CA ARG A 45 7.42 -14.16 0.93
C ARG A 45 6.86 -15.19 -0.07
N PHE A 46 5.55 -15.17 -0.30
CA PHE A 46 4.90 -16.05 -1.27
C PHE A 46 4.84 -15.44 -2.67
N PHE A 47 5.25 -14.17 -2.85
CA PHE A 47 5.32 -13.55 -4.16
C PHE A 47 6.56 -14.09 -4.90
N ASP A 48 6.41 -14.29 -6.21
CA ASP A 48 7.50 -14.73 -7.07
C ASP A 48 8.57 -13.63 -7.20
N THR A 49 8.13 -12.37 -7.20
CA THR A 49 9.01 -11.19 -7.25
C THR A 49 8.40 -10.05 -6.46
N ILE A 50 9.26 -9.20 -5.88
CA ILE A 50 8.89 -7.94 -5.25
C ILE A 50 9.32 -6.80 -6.17
N GLU A 51 8.38 -5.95 -6.58
CA GLU A 51 8.66 -4.75 -7.38
C GLU A 51 8.98 -3.56 -6.49
N THR A 52 8.18 -3.34 -5.46
CA THR A 52 8.29 -2.18 -4.57
C THR A 52 7.95 -2.55 -3.14
N THR A 53 8.55 -1.84 -2.20
CA THR A 53 8.17 -1.83 -0.79
C THR A 53 8.09 -0.39 -0.32
N ALA A 54 7.18 -0.13 0.62
CA ALA A 54 7.07 1.17 1.28
C ALA A 54 6.76 0.98 2.77
N ALA A 55 7.19 1.94 3.58
CA ALA A 55 6.92 1.96 5.01
C ALA A 55 6.73 3.39 5.48
N HIS A 56 5.54 3.68 6.01
CA HIS A 56 5.22 4.95 6.65
C HIS A 56 4.49 4.66 7.96
N ARG A 57 5.19 4.81 9.08
CA ARG A 57 4.70 4.46 10.42
C ARG A 57 4.16 3.01 10.47
N GLU A 58 2.89 2.81 10.84
CA GLU A 58 2.21 1.50 10.89
C GLU A 58 1.75 0.96 9.51
N PHE A 59 1.90 1.74 8.44
CA PHE A 59 1.53 1.34 7.08
C PHE A 59 2.78 0.84 6.34
N VAL A 60 2.91 -0.48 6.24
CA VAL A 60 3.98 -1.17 5.51
C VAL A 60 3.34 -1.88 4.34
N SER A 61 3.95 -1.80 3.17
CA SER A 61 3.43 -2.46 1.97
C SER A 61 4.52 -3.13 1.15
N ALA A 62 4.11 -4.16 0.41
CA ALA A 62 4.91 -4.80 -0.62
C ALA A 62 4.03 -5.08 -1.84
N THR A 63 4.48 -4.64 -3.01
CA THR A 63 3.84 -4.91 -4.30
C THR A 63 4.74 -5.83 -5.11
N GLY A 64 4.15 -6.85 -5.72
CA GLY A 64 4.88 -7.85 -6.48
C GLY A 64 3.97 -8.72 -7.32
N TYR A 65 4.50 -9.84 -7.81
CA TYR A 65 3.75 -10.79 -8.61
C TYR A 65 3.55 -12.12 -7.91
N LEU A 66 2.35 -12.67 -8.06
CA LEU A 66 2.03 -14.07 -7.81
C LEU A 66 1.51 -14.67 -9.12
N GLY A 67 2.34 -15.50 -9.77
CA GLY A 67 2.17 -15.92 -11.14
C GLY A 67 2.10 -14.73 -12.09
N LYS A 68 0.97 -14.58 -12.79
CA LYS A 68 0.71 -13.46 -13.71
C LYS A 68 -0.02 -12.29 -13.05
N LYS A 69 -0.35 -12.40 -11.76
CA LYS A 69 -1.18 -11.42 -11.06
C LYS A 69 -0.30 -10.48 -10.25
N ARG A 70 -0.41 -9.18 -10.50
CA ARG A 70 0.18 -8.13 -9.65
C ARG A 70 -0.65 -7.98 -8.39
N VAL A 71 -0.02 -8.04 -7.22
CA VAL A 71 -0.69 -8.00 -5.93
C VAL A 71 0.08 -7.08 -4.97
N THR A 72 -0.64 -6.31 -4.18
CA THR A 72 -0.09 -5.55 -3.05
C THR A 72 -0.58 -6.18 -1.75
N VAL A 73 0.30 -6.37 -0.78
CA VAL A 73 -0.08 -6.54 0.62
C VAL A 73 0.28 -5.28 1.40
N ILE A 74 -0.63 -4.80 2.26
CA ILE A 74 -0.43 -3.60 3.07
C ILE A 74 -0.95 -3.80 4.50
N SER A 75 -0.21 -3.28 5.49
CA SER A 75 -0.68 -3.22 6.86
C SER A 75 -1.54 -1.99 7.12
N THR A 76 -2.61 -2.17 7.88
CA THR A 76 -3.59 -1.14 8.21
C THR A 76 -3.56 -0.79 9.71
N GLY A 77 -2.73 -1.43 10.53
CA GLY A 77 -2.80 -1.25 11.98
C GLY A 77 -4.11 -1.77 12.58
N ILE A 78 -4.57 -1.12 13.66
CA ILE A 78 -5.75 -1.52 14.45
C ILE A 78 -6.69 -0.32 14.52
N GLY A 79 -7.96 -0.54 14.20
CA GLY A 79 -9.00 0.49 14.26
C GLY A 79 -9.65 0.71 12.90
N THR A 80 -10.92 1.10 12.91
CA THR A 80 -11.68 1.40 11.68
C THR A 80 -11.23 2.71 11.04
N ASP A 81 -10.71 3.63 11.84
CA ASP A 81 -10.12 4.90 11.44
C ASP A 81 -8.89 4.72 10.54
N ASN A 82 -8.15 3.63 10.68
CA ASN A 82 -7.03 3.33 9.78
C ASN A 82 -7.44 2.71 8.44
N ILE A 83 -8.71 2.32 8.29
CA ILE A 83 -9.24 1.72 7.06
C ILE A 83 -9.90 2.77 6.16
N ASP A 84 -10.42 3.84 6.75
CA ASP A 84 -11.04 4.97 6.06
C ASP A 84 -10.01 5.79 5.26
#